data_AF-A0A7X0ACQ3-F1
#
_entry.id   AF-A0A7X0ACQ3-F1
#
_cell.length_a   1.000
_cell.length_b   1.000
_cell.length_c   1.000
_cell.angle_alpha   90.00
_cell.angle_beta   90.00
_cell.angle_gamma   90.00
#
_symmetry.space_group_name_H-M   'P 1'
#
loop_
_entity.id
_entity.type
_entity.pdbx_description
1 polymer ?
#
loop_
_entity_poly.entity_id
_entity_poly.type
_entity_poly.pdbx_seq_one_letter_code
_entity_poly.pdbx_strand_id
1 'polypeptide(L)' 'MEEEEIIRRAAKLINDRIKEYQENYAVRDKQDLLSMCVLHYATSSLKAEKKVNVEDTDVAEKVYQLDHLLNEFFSK' A
#
# COMPACT_ATOMS: atom_id res chain seq x y z
N MET A 1 -21.15 -11.83 -6.03
CA MET A 1 -20.66 -11.34 -7.34
C MET A 1 -19.50 -10.38 -7.15
N GLU A 2 -19.61 -9.36 -6.29
CA GLU A 2 -18.52 -8.42 -6.02
C GLU A 2 -17.26 -9.10 -5.46
N GLU A 3 -17.39 -9.98 -4.47
CA GLU A 3 -16.24 -10.75 -3.94
C GLU A 3 -15.57 -11.62 -4.99
N GLU A 4 -16.34 -12.29 -5.85
CA GLU A 4 -15.79 -13.10 -6.95
C GLU A 4 -15.01 -12.24 -7.95
N GLU A 5 -15.53 -11.05 -8.26
CA GLU A 5 -14.87 -10.11 -9.15
C GLU A 5 -13.56 -9.60 -8.55
N ILE A 6 -13.55 -9.30 -7.24
CA ILE A 6 -12.34 -8.92 -6.50
C ILE A 6 -11.31 -10.05 -6.55
N ILE A 7 -11.72 -11.29 -6.26
CA ILE A 7 -10.84 -12.47 -6.32
C ILE A 7 -10.28 -12.64 -7.73
N ARG A 8 -11.11 -12.49 -8.77
CA ARG A 8 -10.69 -12.61 -10.16
C ARG A 8 -9.68 -11.54 -10.55
N ARG A 9 -9.87 -10.29 -10.11
CA ARG A 9 -8.93 -9.19 -10.32
C ARG A 9 -7.60 -9.44 -9.61
N ALA A 10 -7.63 -9.92 -8.36
CA ALA A 10 -6.43 -10.26 -7.60
C ALA A 10 -5.64 -11.40 -8.28
N ALA A 11 -6.32 -12.46 -8.73
CA ALA A 11 -5.68 -13.56 -9.45
C ALA A 11 -5.04 -13.10 -10.77
N LYS A 12 -5.71 -12.23 -11.52
CA LYS A 12 -5.16 -11.63 -12.75
C LYS A 12 -3.89 -10.82 -12.44
N LEU A 13 -3.93 -9.99 -11.41
CA LEU A 13 -2.81 -9.16 -11.00
C LEU A 13 -1.57 -10.01 -10.64
N ILE A 14 -1.76 -11.10 -9.88
CA ILE A 14 -0.68 -12.03 -9.54
C ILE A 14 -0.11 -12.69 -10.80
N ASN A 15 -0.96 -13.16 -11.72
CA ASN A 15 -0.51 -13.78 -12.97
C ASN A 15 0.31 -12.83 -13.84
N ASP A 16 -0.13 -11.57 -13.95
CA ASP A 16 0.57 -10.55 -14.73
C ASP A 16 1.97 -10.28 -14.12
N ARG A 17 2.09 -10.23 -12.79
CA ARG A 17 3.40 -10.08 -12.11
C ARG A 17 4.31 -11.29 -12.30
N ILE A 18 3.78 -12.51 -12.19
CA ILE A 18 4.57 -13.73 -12.43
C ILE A 18 5.14 -13.72 -13.84
N LYS A 19 4.33 -13.33 -14.84
CA LYS A 19 4.76 -13.23 -16.22
C LYS A 19 5.87 -12.20 -16.40
N GLU A 20 5.73 -11.01 -15.80
CA GLU A 20 6.77 -9.99 -15.80
C GLU A 20 8.08 -10.50 -15.17
N TYR A 21 8.01 -11.22 -14.05
CA TYR A 21 9.21 -11.77 -13.42
C TYR A 21 9.85 -12.90 -14.24
N GLN A 22 9.04 -13.73 -14.88
CA GLN A 22 9.52 -14.79 -15.78
C GLN A 22 10.25 -14.19 -17.00
N GLU A 23 9.72 -13.11 -17.56
CA GLU A 23 10.32 -12.39 -18.69
C GLU A 23 11.60 -11.65 -18.30
N ASN A 24 11.60 -10.98 -17.13
CA ASN A 24 12.70 -10.09 -16.72
C ASN A 24 13.86 -10.80 -16.02
N TYR A 25 13.62 -11.91 -15.33
CA TYR A 25 14.64 -12.55 -14.48
C TYR A 25 15.02 -13.96 -14.92
N ALA A 26 14.47 -14.45 -16.05
CA ALA A 26 14.68 -15.80 -16.59
C ALA A 26 14.47 -16.94 -15.56
N VAL A 27 13.79 -16.65 -14.45
CA VAL A 27 13.43 -17.62 -13.42
C VAL A 27 12.34 -18.52 -14.00
N ARG A 28 12.59 -19.83 -13.97
CA ARG A 28 11.70 -20.82 -14.58
C ARG A 28 10.84 -21.55 -13.55
N ASP A 29 11.23 -21.53 -12.28
CA ASP A 29 10.46 -22.16 -11.22
C ASP A 29 9.26 -21.28 -10.81
N LYS A 30 8.06 -21.84 -10.92
CA LYS A 30 6.82 -21.13 -10.59
C LYS A 30 6.69 -20.84 -9.09
N GLN A 31 7.26 -21.67 -8.23
CA GLN A 31 7.24 -21.46 -6.78
C GLN A 31 8.14 -20.29 -6.38
N ASP A 32 9.30 -20.16 -7.02
CA ASP A 32 10.20 -19.02 -6.79
C ASP A 32 9.57 -17.71 -7.28
N LEU A 33 8.96 -17.73 -8.47
CA LEU A 33 8.24 -16.57 -9.01
C LEU A 33 7.07 -16.16 -8.10
N LEU A 34 6.32 -17.13 -7.57
CA LEU A 34 5.25 -16.86 -6.59
C LEU A 34 5.82 -16.26 -5.30
N SER A 35 6.94 -16.77 -4.81
CA SER A 35 7.60 -16.26 -3.61
C SER A 35 8.10 -14.82 -3.80
N MET A 36 8.63 -14.48 -4.98
CA MET A 36 8.97 -13.10 -5.33
C MET A 36 7.75 -12.18 -5.34
N CYS A 37 6.63 -12.62 -5.92
CA CYS A 37 5.37 -11.88 -5.85
C CYS A 37 4.92 -11.64 -4.41
N VAL A 38 4.92 -12.68 -3.57
CA VAL A 38 4.51 -12.55 -2.16
C VAL A 38 5.39 -11.54 -1.42
N LEU A 39 6.72 -11.62 -1.59
CA LEU A 39 7.65 -10.69 -0.97
C LEU A 39 7.40 -9.24 -1.42
N HIS A 40 7.17 -9.04 -2.73
CA HIS A 40 6.89 -7.73 -3.29
C HIS A 40 5.60 -7.12 -2.72
N TYR A 41 4.53 -7.91 -2.64
CA TYR A 41 3.25 -7.45 -2.09
C TYR A 41 3.33 -7.19 -0.59
N ALA A 42 3.98 -8.06 0.19
CA ALA A 42 4.20 -7.83 1.61
C ALA A 42 4.98 -6.53 1.85
N THR A 43 6.06 -6.31 1.09
CA THR A 43 6.85 -5.06 1.16
C THR A 43 6.02 -3.84 0.79
N SER A 44 5.17 -3.95 -0.23
CA SER A 44 4.31 -2.85 -0.68
C SER A 44 3.22 -2.53 0.35
N SER A 45 2.62 -3.55 0.98
CA SER A 45 1.66 -3.38 2.07
C SER A 45 2.28 -2.63 3.25
N LEU A 46 3.47 -3.07 3.70
CA LEU A 46 4.18 -2.41 4.80
C LEU A 46 4.54 -0.95 4.48
N LYS A 47 4.90 -0.65 3.23
CA LYS A 47 5.13 0.74 2.78
C LYS A 47 3.84 1.57 2.78
N ALA A 48 2.72 0.98 2.34
CA ALA A 48 1.43 1.65 2.33
C ALA A 48 0.95 1.95 3.76
N GLU A 49 1.03 0.97 4.67
CA GLU A 49 0.73 1.16 6.11
C GLU A 49 1.57 2.29 6.72
N LYS A 50 2.87 2.32 6.42
CA LYS A 50 3.74 3.41 6.87
C LYS A 50 3.30 4.77 6.31
N LYS A 51 2.88 4.84 5.05
CA LYS A 51 2.40 6.08 4.42
C LYS A 51 1.13 6.59 5.07
N VAL A 52 0.16 5.70 5.32
CA VAL A 52 -1.09 6.02 6.00
C VAL A 52 -0.82 6.59 7.40
N ASN A 53 0.04 5.92 8.18
CA ASN A 53 0.41 6.42 9.51
C ASN A 53 1.05 7.82 9.47
N VAL A 54 1.90 8.10 8.47
CA VAL A 54 2.51 9.44 8.31
C VAL A 54 1.46 10.49 7.96
N GLU A 55 0.55 10.18 7.04
CA GLU A 55 -0.53 11.09 6.65
C GLU A 55 -1.47 11.40 7.83
N ASP A 56 -1.84 10.41 8.63
CA ASP A 56 -2.66 10.59 9.82
C ASP A 56 -1.97 11.49 10.87
N THR A 57 -0.65 11.33 11.06
CA THR A 57 0.11 12.19 11.98
C THR A 57 0.21 13.64 11.51
N ASP A 58 0.41 13.89 10.21
CA ASP A 58 0.51 15.24 9.65
C ASP A 58 -0.84 15.97 9.70
N VAL A 59 -1.94 15.25 9.46
CA VAL A 59 -3.29 15.80 9.61
C VAL A 59 -3.57 16.16 11.07
N ALA A 60 -3.24 15.27 12.02
CA ALA A 60 -3.42 15.54 13.44
C ALA A 60 -2.62 16.76 13.91
N GLU A 61 -1.37 16.91 13.45
CA GLU A 61 -0.52 18.06 13.77
C GLU A 61 -1.11 19.37 13.22
N LYS A 62 -1.59 19.37 11.97
CA LYS A 62 -2.24 20.54 11.38
C LYS A 62 -3.52 20.94 12.11
N VAL A 63 -4.31 19.98 12.56
CA VAL A 63 -5.51 20.24 13.37
C VAL A 63 -5.12 20.87 14.71
N TYR A 64 -4.07 20.37 15.36
CA TYR A 64 -3.57 20.96 16.61
C TYR A 64 -3.06 22.40 16.44
N GLN A 65 -2.34 22.67 15.34
CA GLN A 65 -1.88 24.02 15.01
C GLN A 65 -3.06 24.99 14.78
N LEU A 66 -4.12 24.53 14.12
CA LEU A 66 -5.35 25.30 13.93
C LEU A 66 -6.06 25.60 15.26
N ASP A 67 -6.17 24.61 16.14
CA ASP A 67 -6.76 24.78 17.47
C ASP A 67 -5.97 25.79 18.30
N HIS A 68 -4.64 25.71 18.27
CA HIS A 68 -3.77 26.68 18.94
C HIS A 68 -3.98 28.10 18.42
N LEU A 69 -4.02 28.29 17.10
CA LEU A 69 -4.26 29.60 16.48
C LEU A 69 -5.63 30.17 16.86
N LEU A 70 -6.67 29.34 16.90
CA LEU A 70 -8.01 29.76 17.32
C LEU A 70 -8.02 30.14 18.80
N ASN A 71 -7.41 29.35 19.67
CA ASN A 71 -7.29 29.67 21.09
C ASN A 71 -6.51 30.97 21.32
N GLU A 72 -5.40 31.19 20.61
CA GLU A 72 -4.68 32.46 20.66
C GLU A 72 -5.55 33.64 20.22
N PHE A 73 -6.30 33.48 19.12
CA PHE A 73 -7.19 34.50 18.59
C PHE A 73 -8.31 34.86 19.57
N PHE A 74 -8.94 33.87 20.22
CA PHE A 74 -10.01 34.09 21.20
C PHE A 74 -9.51 34.49 22.59
N SER A 75 -8.22 34.30 22.90
CA SER A 75 -7.60 34.75 24.16
C SER A 75 -7.18 36.23 24.16
N LYS A 76 -7.23 36.89 23.00
CA LYS A 76 -7.08 38.34 22.82
C LYS A 76 -8.42 39.05 22.87
#